data_AF-A0A8T1VQJ7-F1
#
_entry.id   AF-A0A8T1VQJ7-F1
#
_cell.length_a   1.000
_cell.length_b   1.000
_cell.length_c   1.000
_cell.angle_alpha   90.00
_cell.angle_beta   90.00
_cell.angle_gamma   90.00
#
_symmetry.space_group_name_H-M   'P 1'
#
loop_
_entity.id
_entity.type
_entity.pdbx_description
1 polymer ?
#
loop_
_entity_poly.entity_id
_entity_poly.type
_entity_poly.pdbx_seq_one_letter_code
_entity_poly.pdbx_strand_id
1 'polypeptide(L)'
;MLAAIFACYFLSFSSPVEANSNWIGLYQDTHFRGLVQSLRDVKLQTCYNLLCDGVNNEVSSASWLGFAEKASSDGLPQITFFMDKDCAGSSQGYQASEANYPSDFSVAGMDNKITSLIVYDRNVVDVDNTETFCQGSTELARVGRVTKATN
;
A
#
# COMPACT_ATOMS: atom_id res chain seq x y z
N MET A 1 17.14 -29.19 -51.52
CA MET A 1 18.07 -28.29 -50.81
C MET A 1 17.37 -26.95 -50.66
N LEU A 2 16.86 -26.66 -49.45
CA LEU A 2 17.35 -25.61 -48.53
C LEU A 2 16.97 -24.20 -49.03
N ALA A 3 16.30 -23.31 -48.27
CA ALA A 3 16.04 -23.25 -46.84
C ALA A 3 14.79 -22.40 -46.56
N ALA A 4 13.98 -22.81 -45.58
CA ALA A 4 12.91 -21.99 -45.02
C ALA A 4 13.51 -21.09 -43.94
N ILE A 5 13.54 -19.78 -44.18
CA ILE A 5 14.00 -18.79 -43.21
C ILE A 5 12.82 -18.50 -42.26
N PHE A 6 12.79 -19.18 -41.12
CA PHE A 6 11.87 -18.89 -40.03
C PHE A 6 12.41 -17.68 -39.26
N ALA A 7 12.01 -16.47 -39.67
CA ALA A 7 12.25 -15.26 -38.90
C ALA A 7 11.36 -15.30 -37.65
N CYS A 8 11.89 -15.82 -36.53
CA CYS A 8 11.30 -15.63 -35.21
C CYS A 8 11.36 -14.14 -34.88
N TYR A 9 10.29 -13.41 -35.19
CA TYR A 9 10.00 -12.13 -34.58
C TYR A 9 9.79 -12.38 -33.09
N PHE A 10 10.84 -12.17 -32.29
CA PHE A 10 10.71 -11.98 -30.86
C PHE A 10 9.88 -10.70 -30.67
N LEU A 11 8.57 -10.88 -30.45
CA LEU A 11 7.72 -9.83 -29.90
C LEU A 11 8.20 -9.57 -28.48
N SER A 12 9.13 -8.62 -28.35
CA SER A 12 9.47 -8.01 -27.08
C SER A 12 8.23 -7.27 -26.58
N PHE A 13 7.34 -7.98 -25.88
CA PHE A 13 6.35 -7.35 -25.03
C PHE A 13 7.10 -6.64 -23.92
N SER A 14 7.52 -5.40 -24.18
CA SER A 14 7.75 -4.46 -23.09
C SER A 14 6.39 -4.19 -22.49
N SER A 15 6.06 -4.90 -21.41
CA SER A 15 4.98 -4.44 -20.56
C SER A 15 5.32 -3.01 -20.16
N PRO A 16 4.42 -2.02 -20.34
CA PRO A 16 4.62 -0.75 -19.69
C PRO A 16 4.70 -1.06 -18.20
N VAL A 17 5.88 -0.89 -17.60
CA VAL A 17 5.97 -0.71 -16.15
C VAL A 17 5.15 0.55 -15.91
N GLU A 18 3.99 0.40 -15.29
CA GLU A 18 3.20 1.52 -14.81
C GLU A 18 4.02 2.17 -13.70
N ALA A 19 4.93 3.05 -14.12
CA ALA A 19 5.65 3.95 -13.24
C ALA A 19 4.58 4.89 -12.69
N ASN A 20 4.40 4.87 -11.36
CA ASN A 20 3.54 5.72 -10.52
C ASN A 20 2.31 5.01 -9.92
N SER A 21 2.49 3.84 -9.29
CA SER A 21 1.47 3.35 -8.35
C SER A 21 1.63 3.97 -6.97
N ASN A 22 0.51 4.38 -6.38
CA ASN A 22 0.43 4.86 -5.00
C ASN A 22 0.95 3.79 -4.04
N TRP A 23 1.97 4.13 -3.26
CA TRP A 23 2.66 3.20 -2.37
C TRP A 23 2.76 3.75 -0.96
N ILE A 24 2.49 2.91 0.05
CA ILE A 24 2.71 3.21 1.47
C ILE A 24 3.54 2.08 2.08
N GLY A 25 4.64 2.43 2.73
CA GLY A 25 5.44 1.54 3.58
C GLY A 25 5.12 1.76 5.05
N LEU A 26 4.87 0.68 5.79
CA LEU A 26 4.65 0.68 7.24
C LEU A 26 5.80 -0.08 7.91
N TYR A 27 6.36 0.51 8.97
CA TYR A 27 7.60 0.08 9.59
C TYR A 27 7.40 -0.17 11.09
N GLN A 28 7.96 -1.28 11.58
CA GLN A 28 7.88 -1.66 12.99
C GLN A 28 8.63 -0.71 13.91
N ASP A 29 9.75 -0.16 13.42
CA ASP A 29 10.59 0.75 14.18
C ASP A 29 10.43 2.19 13.69
N THR A 30 10.87 3.14 14.53
CA THR A 30 11.05 4.53 14.12
C THR A 30 12.14 4.67 13.06
N HIS A 31 12.10 5.78 12.33
CA HIS A 31 13.04 6.15 11.27
C HIS A 31 13.10 5.11 10.14
N PHE A 32 11.93 4.59 9.76
CA PHE A 32 11.71 3.77 8.56
C PHE A 32 12.50 2.45 8.56
N ARG A 33 12.63 1.79 9.72
CA ARG A 33 13.31 0.50 9.86
C ARG A 33 12.32 -0.64 10.13
N GLY A 34 12.65 -1.85 9.65
CA GLY A 34 11.80 -3.03 9.83
C GLY A 34 10.47 -2.91 9.10
N LEU A 35 10.48 -2.90 7.76
CA LEU A 35 9.26 -2.86 6.94
C LEU A 35 8.37 -4.08 7.27
N VAL A 36 7.17 -3.83 7.79
CA VAL A 36 6.18 -4.87 8.14
C VAL A 36 5.08 -5.01 7.10
N GLN A 37 4.74 -3.92 6.40
CA GLN A 37 3.71 -3.96 5.37
C GLN A 37 4.00 -2.95 4.27
N SER A 38 3.76 -3.37 3.02
CA SER A 38 3.82 -2.53 1.84
C SER A 38 2.45 -2.52 1.18
N LEU A 39 1.78 -1.38 1.16
CA LEU A 39 0.53 -1.18 0.42
C LEU A 39 0.87 -0.67 -0.99
N ARG A 40 0.37 -1.34 -2.02
CA ARG A 40 0.54 -0.95 -3.43
C ARG A 40 -0.82 -0.65 -4.02
N ASP A 41 -0.82 0.19 -5.05
CA ASP A 41 -2.03 0.59 -5.77
C ASP A 41 -3.10 1.16 -4.83
N VAL A 42 -2.66 1.93 -3.83
CA VAL A 42 -3.51 2.50 -2.78
C VAL A 42 -4.57 3.41 -3.41
N LYS A 43 -5.82 3.12 -3.08
CA LYS A 43 -7.01 3.84 -3.58
C LYS A 43 -7.42 4.91 -2.57
N LEU A 44 -7.87 6.04 -3.11
CA LEU A 44 -8.49 7.09 -2.32
C LEU A 44 -9.84 6.62 -1.77
N GLN A 45 -10.24 7.19 -0.63
CA GLN A 45 -11.51 6.92 0.06
C GLN A 45 -11.72 5.45 0.49
N THR A 46 -10.64 4.66 0.48
CA THR A 46 -10.64 3.27 0.98
C THR A 46 -9.99 3.23 2.35
N CYS A 47 -10.73 2.75 3.34
CA CYS A 47 -10.18 2.43 4.64
C CYS A 47 -9.44 1.09 4.60
N TYR A 48 -8.22 1.07 5.10
CA TYR A 48 -7.36 -0.10 5.15
C TYR A 48 -7.19 -0.56 6.60
N ASN A 49 -7.82 -1.67 6.94
CA ASN A 49 -7.68 -2.32 8.24
C ASN A 49 -6.40 -3.16 8.28
N LEU A 50 -5.52 -2.88 9.24
CA LEU A 50 -4.21 -3.51 9.44
C LEU A 50 -4.29 -4.61 10.49
N LEU A 51 -5.13 -5.62 10.28
CA LEU A 51 -5.48 -6.58 11.35
C LEU A 51 -4.52 -7.78 11.47
N CYS A 52 -3.34 -7.70 10.85
CA CYS A 52 -2.46 -8.86 10.76
C CYS A 52 -1.51 -8.99 11.92
N ASP A 53 -1.29 -10.23 12.32
CA ASP A 53 -0.19 -10.60 13.18
C ASP A 53 1.11 -10.09 12.53
N GLY A 54 1.85 -9.27 13.30
CA GLY A 54 3.07 -8.61 12.84
C GLY A 54 2.89 -7.25 12.15
N VAL A 55 1.66 -6.73 12.03
CA VAL A 55 1.37 -5.37 11.53
C VAL A 55 0.45 -4.60 12.48
N ASN A 56 -0.61 -5.26 12.96
CA ASN A 56 -1.58 -4.68 13.88
C ASN A 56 -0.91 -4.25 15.18
N ASN A 57 -1.01 -2.97 15.56
CA ASN A 57 -0.35 -2.42 16.74
C ASN A 57 1.19 -2.55 16.73
N GLU A 58 1.81 -2.70 15.56
CA GLU A 58 3.28 -2.81 15.44
C GLU A 58 3.91 -1.60 14.75
N VAL A 59 3.12 -0.72 14.14
CA VAL A 59 3.66 0.36 13.30
C VAL A 59 4.16 1.55 14.13
N SER A 60 5.40 1.95 13.88
CA SER A 60 6.11 3.05 14.56
C SER A 60 6.62 4.15 13.62
N SER A 61 6.70 3.89 12.31
CA SER A 61 6.88 4.93 11.28
C SER A 61 6.25 4.54 9.94
N ALA A 62 6.05 5.51 9.06
CA ALA A 62 5.47 5.29 7.74
C ALA A 62 6.07 6.20 6.67
N SER A 63 6.16 5.72 5.43
CA SER A 63 6.59 6.51 4.27
C SER A 63 5.67 6.22 3.06
N TRP A 64 5.68 7.10 2.06
CA TRP A 64 4.83 6.93 0.88
C TRP A 64 5.38 7.59 -0.37
N LEU A 65 4.94 7.12 -1.55
CA LEU A 65 5.31 7.66 -2.86
C LEU A 65 4.11 7.55 -3.82
N GLY A 66 4.17 8.29 -4.93
CA GLY A 66 3.21 8.13 -6.04
C GLY A 66 1.91 8.91 -5.91
N PHE A 67 1.63 9.52 -4.74
CA PHE A 67 0.42 10.33 -4.50
C PHE A 67 0.45 11.73 -5.14
N ALA A 68 1.43 12.00 -6.01
CA ALA A 68 1.50 13.23 -6.77
C ALA A 68 0.49 13.19 -7.94
N GLU A 69 -0.21 14.32 -8.14
CA GLU A 69 -0.85 14.77 -9.39
C GLU A 69 -2.38 14.90 -9.45
N LYS A 70 -3.15 14.58 -8.42
CA LYS A 70 -4.53 15.07 -8.36
C LYS A 70 -4.82 15.63 -7.00
N ALA A 71 -4.35 16.85 -6.79
CA ALA A 71 -5.17 17.74 -6.01
C ALA A 71 -6.54 17.78 -6.70
N SER A 72 -7.57 17.33 -6.00
CA SER A 72 -8.91 17.85 -6.24
C SER A 72 -8.84 19.39 -6.16
N SER A 73 -9.93 20.12 -6.42
CA SER A 73 -9.98 21.58 -6.22
C SER A 73 -9.55 22.05 -4.81
N ASP A 74 -9.28 21.12 -3.90
CA ASP A 74 -9.24 21.25 -2.47
C ASP A 74 -7.85 20.99 -1.83
N GLY A 75 -6.84 20.56 -2.61
CA GLY A 75 -5.46 20.38 -2.14
C GLY A 75 -4.91 18.96 -2.29
N LEU A 76 -3.68 18.72 -1.82
CA LEU A 76 -3.05 17.39 -1.88
C LEU A 76 -3.82 16.37 -1.04
N PRO A 77 -3.86 15.09 -1.45
CA PRO A 77 -4.47 14.04 -0.63
C PRO A 77 -3.85 13.99 0.77
N GLN A 78 -4.64 13.56 1.74
CA GLN A 78 -4.19 13.31 3.12
C GLN A 78 -4.19 11.82 3.41
N ILE A 79 -3.22 11.39 4.21
CA ILE A 79 -3.16 10.05 4.80
C ILE A 79 -3.43 10.21 6.29
N THR A 80 -4.45 9.53 6.80
CA THR A 80 -4.76 9.52 8.23
C THR A 80 -4.66 8.12 8.79
N PHE A 81 -3.94 8.01 9.91
CA PHE A 81 -3.79 6.78 10.68
C PHE A 81 -4.72 6.81 11.89
N PHE A 82 -5.26 5.66 12.25
CA PHE A 82 -6.24 5.50 13.33
C PHE A 82 -5.82 4.40 14.30
N MET A 83 -6.15 4.61 15.57
CA MET A 83 -5.91 3.65 16.64
C MET A 83 -7.02 2.62 16.81
N ASP A 84 -8.18 2.84 16.16
CA ASP A 84 -9.25 1.87 16.07
C ASP A 84 -9.42 1.37 14.63
N LYS A 85 -10.07 0.21 14.47
CA LYS A 85 -10.43 -0.34 13.17
C LYS A 85 -11.46 0.55 12.45
N ASP A 86 -11.62 0.31 11.16
CA ASP A 86 -12.61 0.96 10.29
C ASP A 86 -12.43 2.48 10.21
N CYS A 87 -11.19 2.96 10.33
CA CYS A 87 -10.82 4.37 10.21
C CYS A 87 -11.61 5.27 11.18
N ALA A 88 -11.70 4.82 12.43
CA ALA A 88 -12.43 5.48 13.50
C ALA A 88 -11.53 5.77 14.72
N GLY A 89 -12.08 6.51 15.69
CA GLY A 89 -11.41 6.76 16.96
C GLY A 89 -10.30 7.81 16.86
N SER A 90 -9.30 7.68 17.74
CA SER A 90 -8.16 8.62 17.80
C SER A 90 -7.28 8.50 16.56
N SER A 91 -6.91 9.63 15.96
CA SER A 91 -6.25 9.65 14.66
C SER A 91 -5.28 10.81 14.49
N GLN A 92 -4.37 10.66 13.52
CA GLN A 92 -3.45 11.71 13.09
C GLN A 92 -3.30 11.69 11.56
N GLY A 93 -3.53 12.86 10.95
CA GLY A 93 -3.42 13.09 9.51
C GLY A 93 -2.08 13.70 9.10
N TYR A 94 -1.64 13.36 7.89
CA TYR A 94 -0.43 13.86 7.23
C TYR A 94 -0.74 14.16 5.76
N GLN A 95 -0.09 15.16 5.18
CA GLN A 95 -0.21 15.40 3.74
C GLN A 95 0.51 14.29 2.97
N ALA A 96 -0.14 13.71 1.95
CA ALA A 96 0.39 12.65 1.08
C ALA A 96 1.45 13.19 0.08
N SER A 97 2.42 13.93 0.58
CA SER A 97 3.53 14.53 -0.16
C SER A 97 4.85 13.86 0.23
N GLU A 98 5.85 13.85 -0.65
CA GLU A 98 7.12 13.13 -0.42
C GLU A 98 8.01 13.70 0.69
N ALA A 99 7.58 14.76 1.38
CA ALA A 99 8.33 15.42 2.44
C ALA A 99 7.75 15.24 3.85
N ASN A 100 6.53 14.71 3.98
CA ASN A 100 5.74 14.80 5.23
C ASN A 100 5.52 13.44 5.92
N TYR A 101 6.53 12.57 5.87
CA TYR A 101 6.47 11.26 6.50
C TYR A 101 6.62 11.33 8.03
N PRO A 102 5.80 10.59 8.82
CA PRO A 102 6.05 10.38 10.24
C PRO A 102 7.21 9.40 10.41
N SER A 103 8.39 9.92 10.73
CA SER A 103 9.54 9.09 11.12
C SER A 103 9.39 8.51 12.53
N ASP A 104 8.47 9.01 13.34
CA ASP A 104 8.24 8.57 14.72
C ASP A 104 6.81 8.86 15.16
N PHE A 105 5.98 7.81 15.29
CA PHE A 105 4.59 7.93 15.72
C PHE A 105 4.43 8.17 17.23
N SER A 106 5.49 8.03 18.04
CA SER A 106 5.43 8.31 19.48
C SER A 106 5.18 9.79 19.76
N VAL A 107 5.60 10.69 18.86
CA VAL A 107 5.33 12.13 18.92
C VAL A 107 3.82 12.42 18.91
N ALA A 108 3.05 11.60 18.20
CA ALA A 108 1.58 11.67 18.16
C ALA A 108 0.91 10.74 19.20
N GLY A 109 1.68 10.02 20.02
CA GLY A 109 1.16 9.04 21.00
C GLY A 109 0.60 7.76 20.39
N MET A 110 0.84 7.52 19.10
CA MET A 110 0.27 6.44 18.30
C MET A 110 1.20 5.24 18.07
N ASP A 111 2.43 5.32 18.57
CA ASP A 111 3.43 4.25 18.51
C ASP A 111 2.86 2.91 18.95
N ASN A 112 3.00 1.88 18.11
CA ASN A 112 2.51 0.52 18.36
C ASN A 112 1.00 0.44 18.69
N LYS A 113 0.19 1.34 18.11
CA LYS A 113 -1.27 1.38 18.34
C LYS A 113 -2.08 1.59 17.07
N ILE A 114 -1.43 1.69 15.91
CA ILE A 114 -2.12 1.93 14.65
C ILE A 114 -2.78 0.63 14.19
N THR A 115 -4.06 0.70 13.87
CA THR A 115 -4.88 -0.45 13.44
C THR A 115 -5.56 -0.23 12.09
N SER A 116 -5.70 1.01 11.62
CA SER A 116 -6.22 1.29 10.28
C SER A 116 -5.69 2.61 9.71
N LEU A 117 -5.80 2.78 8.39
CA LEU A 117 -5.47 4.03 7.70
C LEU A 117 -6.39 4.29 6.50
N ILE A 118 -6.53 5.55 6.11
CA ILE A 118 -7.21 5.95 4.87
C ILE A 118 -6.39 7.03 4.15
N VAL A 119 -6.42 6.99 2.82
CA VAL A 119 -5.99 8.11 1.98
C VAL A 119 -7.22 8.77 1.39
N TYR A 120 -7.36 10.09 1.49
CA TYR A 120 -8.53 10.82 1.00
C TYR A 120 -8.14 12.17 0.40
N ASP A 121 -8.96 12.67 -0.52
CA ASP A 121 -8.78 13.92 -1.27
C ASP A 121 -10.02 14.84 -1.22
N ARG A 122 -11.18 14.33 -0.83
CA ARG A 122 -12.33 15.10 -0.36
C ARG A 122 -11.96 15.66 1.01
N ASN A 123 -12.12 16.95 1.30
CA ASN A 123 -11.72 17.61 2.57
C ASN A 123 -12.23 16.99 3.91
N VAL A 124 -12.86 15.82 3.87
CA VAL A 124 -13.41 15.05 4.98
C VAL A 124 -13.01 13.58 4.85
N VAL A 125 -12.82 12.90 5.98
CA VAL A 125 -12.72 11.42 6.00
C VAL A 125 -14.10 10.86 5.67
N ASP A 126 -14.25 10.32 4.47
CA ASP A 126 -15.48 9.69 3.98
C ASP A 126 -15.13 8.32 3.38
N VAL A 127 -15.59 7.24 4.00
CA VAL A 127 -15.16 5.88 3.67
C VAL A 127 -16.10 5.29 2.62
N ASP A 128 -15.64 5.17 1.38
CA ASP A 128 -16.39 4.52 0.30
C ASP A 128 -16.26 3.00 0.36
N ASN A 129 -15.07 2.51 0.75
CA ASN A 129 -14.75 1.08 0.80
C ASN A 129 -13.90 0.74 2.02
N THR A 130 -13.94 -0.51 2.46
CA THR A 130 -13.05 -1.05 3.48
C THR A 130 -12.34 -2.28 2.95
N GLU A 131 -11.02 -2.26 2.96
CA GLU A 131 -10.16 -3.40 2.64
C GLU A 131 -9.42 -3.82 3.91
N THR A 132 -9.54 -5.09 4.29
CA THR A 132 -8.75 -5.64 5.40
C THR A 132 -7.54 -6.34 4.83
N PHE A 133 -6.35 -5.84 5.13
CA PHE A 133 -5.14 -6.58 4.88
C PHE A 133 -5.03 -7.62 5.97
N CYS A 134 -5.42 -8.85 5.62
CA CYS A 134 -4.93 -10.09 6.18
C CYS A 134 -5.22 -11.28 5.31
N GLN A 135 -4.20 -11.71 4.58
CA GLN A 135 -4.08 -13.07 4.08
C GLN A 135 -2.74 -13.24 3.37
N GLY A 136 -2.04 -14.34 3.65
CA GLY A 136 -1.10 -14.94 2.72
C GLY A 136 -1.81 -15.49 1.47
N SER A 137 -2.39 -14.64 0.62
CA SER A 137 -3.18 -15.07 -0.56
C SER A 137 -2.81 -14.40 -1.89
N THR A 138 -1.69 -13.68 -1.99
CA THR A 138 -1.19 -13.20 -3.31
C THR A 138 0.07 -13.91 -3.81
N GLU A 139 0.74 -14.74 -3.01
CA GLU A 139 1.90 -15.53 -3.49
C GLU A 139 1.58 -16.99 -3.83
N LEU A 140 0.40 -17.52 -3.46
CA LEU A 140 -0.07 -18.84 -3.92
C LEU A 140 -0.91 -18.81 -5.21
N ALA A 141 -1.33 -17.64 -5.68
CA ALA A 141 -2.04 -17.52 -6.96
C ALA A 141 -1.10 -17.50 -8.18
N ARG A 142 0.21 -17.27 -8.01
CA ARG A 142 1.20 -17.28 -9.11
C ARG A 142 2.16 -18.48 -9.11
N VAL A 143 2.16 -19.34 -8.09
CA VAL A 143 3.00 -20.55 -8.02
C VAL A 143 2.14 -21.79 -7.78
N GLY A 144 1.09 -21.95 -8.59
CA GLY A 144 0.09 -23.01 -8.41
C GLY A 144 -0.42 -23.62 -9.71
N ARG A 145 0.42 -23.79 -10.73
CA ARG A 145 0.09 -24.68 -11.85
C ARG A 145 1.33 -25.36 -12.43
N VAL A 146 1.83 -26.37 -11.71
CA VAL A 146 2.38 -27.57 -12.34
C VAL A 146 1.70 -28.75 -11.66
N THR A 147 0.71 -29.31 -12.35
CA THR A 147 0.10 -30.59 -11.99
C THR A 147 1.18 -31.65 -11.96
N LYS A 148 1.46 -32.20 -10.78
CA LYS A 148 2.16 -33.48 -10.67
C LYS A 148 1.17 -34.56 -11.11
N ALA A 149 1.39 -35.13 -12.30
CA ALA A 149 0.74 -36.36 -12.70
C ALA A 149 1.14 -37.46 -11.70
N THR A 150 0.15 -38.05 -11.06
CA THR A 150 0.30 -39.30 -10.28
C THR A 150 0.55 -40.47 -11.23
N ASN A 151 1.44 -41.36 -10.81
CA ASN A 151 1.81 -42.63 -11.44
C ASN A 151 0.61 -43.48 -11.87
#